data_AF-A0A9W5TAA0-F1
#
_entry.id   AF-A0A9W5TAA0-F1
#
_cell.length_a   1.000
_cell.length_b   1.000
_cell.length_c   1.000
_cell.angle_alpha   90.00
_cell.angle_beta   90.00
_cell.angle_gamma   90.00
#
_symmetry.space_group_name_H-M   'P 1'
#
loop_
_entity.id
_entity.type
_entity.pdbx_description
1 polymer ?
#
loop_
_entity_poly.entity_id
_entity_poly.type
_entity_poly.pdbx_seq_one_letter_code
_entity_poly.pdbx_strand_id
1 'polypeptide(L)'
;MGTLTESQAHKQLKRIVYKLRYRTKWKVIMRPNQISDGNGLEWSYIVNKNVLPLKTVLQDINIDQIYCKVVFDGPLDLRLLLHNGRQAKYHITSLSNICVRLQIDLLNTQKDTLAKVPVDQTPVWDAGLELERELEQELARIALGKSRFATCIIYKSGKVAILGCSNREEIKFAYDVLAKLL
;
A
#
# COMPACT_ATOMS: atom_id res chain seq x y z
N MET A 1 7.01 2.90 -1.17
CA MET A 1 5.93 3.69 -1.80
C MET A 1 6.36 4.14 -3.19
N GLY A 2 5.42 4.30 -4.12
CA GLY A 2 5.68 4.65 -5.53
C GLY A 2 5.01 3.68 -6.51
N THR A 3 5.13 3.93 -7.81
CA THR A 3 4.61 3.08 -8.91
C THR A 3 5.46 1.82 -9.09
N LEU A 4 5.55 1.01 -8.02
CA LEU A 4 6.31 -0.22 -7.97
C LEU A 4 5.37 -1.41 -7.97
N THR A 5 5.68 -2.39 -8.79
CA THR A 5 5.11 -3.72 -8.64
C THR A 5 5.62 -4.39 -7.36
N GLU A 6 4.89 -5.38 -6.86
CA GLU A 6 5.29 -6.18 -5.71
C GLU A 6 6.72 -6.73 -5.85
N SER A 7 7.05 -7.33 -7.01
CA SER A 7 8.39 -7.85 -7.29
C SER A 7 9.48 -6.77 -7.24
N GLN A 8 9.18 -5.58 -7.75
CA GLN A 8 10.10 -4.45 -7.69
C GLN A 8 10.30 -3.94 -6.26
N ALA A 9 9.24 -3.88 -5.46
CA ALA A 9 9.32 -3.52 -4.05
C ALA A 9 10.23 -4.51 -3.29
N HIS A 10 10.04 -5.82 -3.50
CA HIS A 10 10.91 -6.86 -2.94
C HIS A 10 12.38 -6.67 -3.34
N LYS A 11 12.64 -6.41 -4.62
CA LYS A 11 14.01 -6.21 -5.14
C LYS A 11 14.67 -4.95 -4.56
N GLN A 12 13.91 -3.86 -4.39
CA GLN A 12 14.41 -2.64 -3.79
C GLN A 12 14.70 -2.81 -2.31
N LEU A 13 13.79 -3.44 -1.55
CA LEU A 13 14.01 -3.75 -0.14
C LEU A 13 15.25 -4.61 0.04
N LYS A 14 15.41 -5.67 -0.77
CA LYS A 14 16.61 -6.52 -0.78
C LYS A 14 17.89 -5.71 -0.95
N ARG A 15 17.91 -4.77 -1.90
CA ARG A 15 19.06 -3.90 -2.17
C ARG A 15 19.37 -2.97 -1.00
N ILE A 16 18.35 -2.40 -0.38
CA ILE A 16 18.51 -1.47 0.75
C ILE A 16 19.04 -2.22 1.97
N VAL A 17 18.41 -3.34 2.35
CA VAL A 17 18.82 -4.18 3.48
C VAL A 17 20.26 -4.67 3.28
N TYR A 18 20.60 -5.09 2.06
CA TYR A 18 21.97 -5.49 1.73
C TYR A 18 22.97 -4.36 1.98
N LYS A 19 22.71 -3.13 1.51
CA LYS A 19 23.59 -1.97 1.72
C LYS A 19 23.68 -1.55 3.19
N LEU A 20 22.60 -1.72 3.96
CA LEU A 20 22.59 -1.40 5.39
C LEU A 20 23.38 -2.44 6.20
N ARG A 21 23.25 -3.72 5.86
CA ARG A 21 23.91 -4.82 6.57
C ARG A 21 25.36 -5.00 6.16
N TYR A 22 25.67 -4.91 4.88
CA TYR A 22 27.00 -5.14 4.33
C TYR A 22 27.57 -3.83 3.82
N ARG A 23 28.61 -3.34 4.50
CA ARG A 23 29.38 -2.19 4.03
C ARG A 23 30.81 -2.62 3.77
N THR A 24 31.35 -2.13 2.68
CA THR A 24 32.79 -2.23 2.41
C THR A 24 33.48 -1.03 3.04
N LYS A 25 34.50 -1.28 3.85
CA LYS A 25 35.41 -0.23 4.32
C LYS A 25 36.84 -0.68 4.13
N TRP A 26 37.66 0.27 3.73
CA TRP A 26 39.10 0.18 3.87
C TRP A 26 39.44 0.19 5.36
N LYS A 27 40.19 -0.82 5.81
CA LYS A 27 40.81 -0.81 7.13
C LYS A 27 42.31 -0.85 6.94
N VAL A 28 43.00 0.02 7.68
CA VAL A 28 44.45 -0.11 7.83
C VAL A 28 44.68 -1.24 8.82
N ILE A 29 45.29 -2.33 8.37
CA ILE A 29 45.64 -3.46 9.22
C ILE A 29 47.16 -3.47 9.33
N MET A 30 47.67 -2.93 10.45
CA MET A 30 49.08 -3.04 10.80
C MET A 30 49.27 -4.37 11.52
N ARG A 31 49.86 -5.37 10.87
CA ARG A 31 50.28 -6.60 11.56
C ARG A 31 51.62 -6.34 12.26
N PRO A 32 51.77 -6.68 13.56
CA PRO A 32 53.05 -6.52 14.23
C PRO A 32 54.12 -7.35 13.51
N ASN A 33 55.28 -6.73 13.26
CA ASN A 33 56.46 -7.28 12.57
C ASN A 33 56.35 -7.54 11.06
N GLN A 34 55.39 -6.95 10.35
CA GLN A 34 55.31 -7.07 8.88
C GLN A 34 55.78 -5.78 8.19
N ILE A 35 56.84 -5.86 7.38
CA ILE A 35 57.23 -4.80 6.45
C ILE A 35 56.20 -4.83 5.31
N SER A 36 55.30 -3.85 5.26
CA SER A 36 54.32 -3.75 4.20
C SER A 36 54.87 -2.89 3.06
N ASP A 37 55.10 -3.48 1.89
CA ASP A 37 55.53 -2.77 0.66
C ASP A 37 54.39 -1.93 0.02
N GLY A 38 53.42 -1.47 0.82
CA GLY A 38 52.25 -0.68 0.40
C GLY A 38 51.53 -0.05 1.59
N ASN A 39 50.47 0.74 1.34
CA ASN A 39 49.79 1.59 2.34
C ASN A 39 49.04 0.84 3.48
N GLY A 40 49.24 -0.47 3.66
CA GLY A 40 48.61 -1.26 4.74
C GLY A 40 47.07 -1.34 4.67
N LEU A 41 46.48 -0.96 3.53
CA LEU A 41 45.03 -0.92 3.32
C LEU A 41 44.52 -2.28 2.83
N GLU A 42 43.70 -2.94 3.64
CA GLU A 42 42.98 -4.16 3.24
C GLU A 42 41.48 -3.87 3.08
N TRP A 43 40.88 -4.45 2.05
CA TRP A 43 39.43 -4.44 1.87
C TRP A 43 38.78 -5.32 2.92
N SER A 44 37.95 -4.74 3.78
CA SER A 44 37.19 -5.50 4.76
C SER A 44 35.68 -5.36 4.54
N TYR A 45 34.99 -6.50 4.60
CA TYR A 45 33.53 -6.53 4.70
C TYR A 45 33.12 -6.33 6.15
N ILE A 46 32.40 -5.25 6.42
CA ILE A 46 31.81 -5.00 7.72
C ILE A 46 30.34 -5.42 7.68
N VAL A 47 30.01 -6.38 8.54
CA VAL A 47 28.63 -6.81 8.77
C VAL A 47 28.07 -6.04 9.94
N ASN A 48 27.05 -5.22 9.71
CA ASN A 48 26.29 -4.56 10.76
C ASN A 48 25.35 -5.58 11.42
N LYS A 49 25.65 -5.95 12.68
CA LYS A 49 24.86 -6.92 13.45
C LYS A 49 23.49 -6.36 13.90
N ASN A 50 23.31 -5.04 13.89
CA ASN A 50 22.06 -4.38 14.28
C ASN A 50 21.00 -4.41 13.17
N VAL A 51 21.38 -4.77 11.94
CA VAL A 51 20.44 -4.94 10.82
C VAL A 51 20.12 -6.42 10.70
N LEU A 52 18.85 -6.80 10.57
CA LEU A 52 18.44 -8.21 10.45
C LEU A 52 19.08 -8.92 9.23
N PRO A 53 19.27 -10.26 9.28
CA PRO A 53 19.76 -11.02 8.14
C PRO A 53 18.83 -10.89 6.94
N LEU A 54 19.40 -10.83 5.74
CA LEU A 54 18.62 -10.66 4.51
C LEU A 54 17.57 -11.77 4.34
N LYS A 55 17.89 -13.01 4.71
CA LYS A 55 16.93 -14.13 4.63
C LYS A 55 15.70 -13.90 5.51
N THR A 56 15.90 -13.42 6.73
CA THR A 56 14.82 -13.12 7.68
C THR A 56 13.96 -11.98 7.17
N VAL A 57 14.56 -10.86 6.74
CA VAL A 57 13.80 -9.70 6.27
C VAL A 57 12.97 -10.02 5.02
N LEU A 58 13.46 -10.91 4.14
CA LEU A 58 12.73 -11.30 2.94
C LEU A 58 11.57 -12.28 3.20
N GLN A 59 11.55 -12.94 4.37
CA GLN A 59 10.46 -13.84 4.75
C GLN A 59 9.25 -13.10 5.32
N ASP A 60 9.47 -11.94 5.93
CA ASP A 60 8.45 -11.16 6.64
C ASP A 60 7.91 -9.97 5.82
N ILE A 61 8.07 -9.99 4.49
CA ILE A 61 7.58 -8.90 3.65
C ILE A 61 6.07 -9.01 3.53
N ASN A 62 5.38 -8.09 4.17
CA ASN A 62 3.95 -7.89 3.99
C ASN A 62 3.71 -6.66 3.11
N ILE A 63 2.79 -6.79 2.16
CA ILE A 63 2.33 -5.67 1.34
C ILE A 63 1.18 -5.00 2.09
N ASP A 64 1.43 -3.80 2.60
CA ASP A 64 0.42 -3.05 3.34
C ASP A 64 -0.73 -2.61 2.41
N GLN A 65 -0.39 -2.13 1.21
CA GLN A 65 -1.36 -1.63 0.26
C GLN A 65 -0.89 -1.73 -1.19
N ILE A 66 -1.86 -1.99 -2.08
CA ILE A 66 -1.78 -1.97 -3.52
C ILE A 66 -2.76 -0.93 -4.05
N TYR A 67 -2.29 -0.13 -4.99
CA TYR A 67 -3.12 0.77 -5.77
C TYR A 67 -3.43 0.13 -7.13
N CYS A 68 -4.70 0.02 -7.48
CA CYS A 68 -5.12 -0.45 -8.80
C CYS A 68 -5.90 0.64 -9.53
N LYS A 69 -5.56 0.87 -10.81
CA LYS A 69 -6.26 1.79 -11.69
C LYS A 69 -6.91 1.01 -12.82
N VAL A 70 -8.21 1.21 -12.99
CA VAL A 70 -9.00 0.64 -14.08
C VAL A 70 -9.52 1.78 -14.96
N VAL A 71 -9.57 1.56 -16.28
CA VAL A 71 -10.10 2.52 -17.23
C VAL A 71 -11.11 1.79 -18.10
N PHE A 72 -12.38 2.21 -18.03
CA PHE A 72 -13.44 1.73 -18.90
C PHE A 72 -13.44 2.51 -20.22
N ASP A 73 -13.93 1.87 -21.29
CA ASP A 73 -13.94 2.42 -22.66
C ASP A 73 -14.99 3.53 -22.89
N GLY A 74 -15.66 4.00 -21.83
CA GLY A 74 -16.70 5.02 -21.92
C GLY A 74 -17.00 5.71 -20.59
N PRO A 75 -17.77 6.81 -20.63
CA PRO A 75 -18.20 7.50 -19.42
C PRO A 75 -19.15 6.62 -18.61
N LEU A 76 -19.06 6.72 -17.28
CA LEU A 76 -19.91 5.97 -16.35
C LEU A 76 -21.05 6.85 -15.85
N ASP A 77 -22.25 6.27 -15.73
CA ASP A 77 -23.38 6.94 -15.11
C ASP A 77 -23.27 6.87 -13.58
N LEU A 78 -22.73 7.94 -13.01
CA LEU A 78 -22.56 8.08 -11.56
C LEU A 78 -23.90 8.11 -10.80
N ARG A 79 -25.00 8.52 -11.43
CA ARG A 79 -26.32 8.56 -10.76
C ARG A 79 -26.88 7.16 -10.60
N LEU A 80 -26.78 6.35 -11.65
CA LEU A 80 -27.15 4.94 -11.61
C LEU A 80 -26.31 4.20 -10.57
N LEU A 81 -24.98 4.42 -10.57
CA LEU A 81 -24.08 3.83 -9.59
C LEU A 81 -24.43 4.22 -8.15
N LEU A 82 -24.71 5.50 -7.88
CA LEU A 82 -25.15 5.98 -6.57
C LEU A 82 -26.44 5.29 -6.11
N HIS A 83 -27.39 5.13 -7.02
CA HIS A 83 -28.66 4.48 -6.75
C HIS A 83 -28.45 2.98 -6.44
N ASN A 84 -27.76 2.25 -7.32
CA ASN A 84 -27.49 0.81 -7.18
C ASN A 84 -26.66 0.52 -5.92
N GLY A 85 -25.63 1.33 -5.65
CA GLY A 85 -24.80 1.20 -4.46
C GLY A 85 -25.59 1.37 -3.15
N ARG A 86 -26.52 2.33 -3.11
CA ARG A 86 -27.42 2.53 -1.95
C ARG A 86 -28.40 1.35 -1.78
N GLN A 87 -28.95 0.84 -2.88
CA GLN A 87 -29.85 -0.32 -2.84
C GLN A 87 -29.13 -1.58 -2.33
N ALA A 88 -27.88 -1.78 -2.76
CA ALA A 88 -27.03 -2.88 -2.31
C ALA A 88 -26.44 -2.67 -0.89
N LYS A 89 -26.85 -1.60 -0.18
CA LYS A 89 -26.40 -1.24 1.18
C LYS A 89 -24.89 -1.00 1.31
N TYR A 90 -24.19 -0.74 0.20
CA TYR A 90 -22.80 -0.33 0.27
C TYR A 90 -22.68 1.12 0.76
N HIS A 91 -21.57 1.42 1.43
CA HIS A 91 -21.28 2.78 1.83
C HIS A 91 -20.78 3.56 0.61
N ILE A 92 -21.71 4.22 -0.07
CA ILE A 92 -21.45 5.02 -1.27
C ILE A 92 -21.71 6.50 -0.99
N THR A 93 -20.70 7.34 -1.24
CA THR A 93 -20.74 8.78 -1.04
C THR A 93 -20.49 9.49 -2.36
N SER A 94 -21.39 10.41 -2.74
CA SER A 94 -21.11 11.31 -3.85
C SER A 94 -20.08 12.35 -3.38
N LEU A 95 -18.91 12.41 -4.01
CA LEU A 95 -17.90 13.43 -3.71
C LEU A 95 -18.14 14.70 -4.53
N SER A 96 -18.52 14.54 -5.80
CA SER A 96 -18.88 15.64 -6.71
C SER A 96 -19.74 15.11 -7.87
N ASN A 97 -20.18 16.00 -8.76
CA ASN A 97 -20.85 15.59 -10.01
C ASN A 97 -19.94 14.80 -10.97
N ILE A 98 -18.64 14.70 -10.67
CA ILE A 98 -17.61 14.09 -11.51
C ILE A 98 -17.07 12.80 -10.87
N CYS A 99 -17.33 12.56 -9.58
CA CYS A 99 -16.74 11.46 -8.84
C CYS A 99 -17.62 10.92 -7.72
N VAL A 100 -17.63 9.60 -7.57
CA VAL A 100 -18.30 8.88 -6.48
C VAL A 100 -17.30 8.00 -5.75
N ARG A 101 -17.41 7.93 -4.42
CA ARG A 101 -16.66 7.02 -3.57
C ARG A 101 -17.55 5.86 -3.16
N LEU A 102 -17.06 4.64 -3.33
CA LEU A 102 -17.70 3.41 -2.89
C LEU A 102 -16.74 2.67 -1.95
N GLN A 103 -17.18 2.39 -0.73
CA GLN A 103 -16.46 1.54 0.21
C GLN A 103 -17.07 0.14 0.20
N ILE A 104 -16.19 -0.86 0.03
CA ILE A 104 -16.54 -2.27 -0.06
C ILE A 104 -15.85 -2.98 1.09
N ASP A 105 -16.63 -3.53 2.02
CA ASP A 105 -16.06 -4.33 3.10
C ASP A 105 -15.37 -5.56 2.52
N LEU A 106 -14.09 -5.71 2.84
CA LEU A 106 -13.30 -6.87 2.47
C LEU A 106 -13.63 -7.99 3.47
N LEU A 107 -13.82 -9.20 2.96
CA LEU A 107 -14.07 -10.36 3.80
C LEU A 107 -12.82 -10.67 4.63
N ASN A 108 -12.79 -10.18 5.87
CA ASN A 108 -11.85 -10.67 6.86
C ASN A 108 -12.20 -12.13 7.16
N THR A 109 -11.22 -13.04 7.12
CA THR A 109 -11.35 -14.42 7.64
C THR A 109 -11.53 -14.45 9.17
N GLN A 110 -11.76 -13.30 9.81
CA GLN A 110 -12.01 -13.18 11.24
C GLN A 110 -13.39 -12.57 11.46
N LYS A 111 -14.22 -13.33 12.18
CA LYS A 111 -15.60 -13.06 12.53
C LYS A 111 -15.78 -11.69 13.22
N ASP A 112 -16.90 -11.07 12.90
CA ASP A 112 -17.41 -9.75 13.31
C ASP A 112 -17.19 -9.34 14.77
N THR A 113 -17.01 -8.04 14.98
CA THR A 113 -17.92 -7.29 15.86
C THR A 113 -18.05 -5.83 15.39
N LEU A 114 -19.28 -5.41 15.06
CA LEU A 114 -19.63 -4.05 14.67
C LEU A 114 -19.33 -3.03 15.78
N ALA A 115 -18.59 -1.97 15.44
CA ALA A 115 -18.65 -0.70 16.14
C ALA A 115 -18.56 0.44 15.12
N LYS A 116 -19.71 1.08 14.83
CA LYS A 116 -19.78 2.30 14.02
C LYS A 116 -19.14 3.46 14.79
N VAL A 117 -18.06 4.02 14.25
CA VAL A 117 -17.49 5.29 14.71
C VAL A 117 -18.05 6.39 13.79
N PRO A 118 -18.58 7.50 14.33
CA PRO A 118 -19.05 8.61 13.51
C PRO A 118 -17.87 9.27 12.79
N VAL A 119 -17.98 9.39 11.48
CA VAL A 119 -17.00 10.06 10.61
C VAL A 119 -17.39 11.53 10.56
N ASP A 120 -16.56 12.40 11.14
CA ASP A 120 -16.73 13.85 11.01
C ASP A 120 -16.52 14.28 9.55
N GLN A 121 -17.60 14.77 8.95
CA GLN A 121 -17.64 15.27 7.58
C GLN A 121 -17.25 16.75 7.58
N THR A 122 -15.96 17.05 7.53
CA THR A 122 -15.47 18.37 7.11
C THR A 122 -15.13 18.33 5.62
N PRO A 123 -15.79 19.14 4.76
CA PRO A 123 -15.51 19.16 3.34
C PRO A 123 -14.28 20.04 3.10
N VAL A 124 -13.12 19.43 2.88
CA VAL A 124 -11.92 20.15 2.41
C VAL A 124 -11.54 19.59 1.04
N TRP A 125 -11.61 20.48 0.06
CA TRP A 125 -11.48 20.18 -1.37
C TRP A 125 -10.00 20.10 -1.78
N ASP A 126 -9.46 18.89 -1.78
CA ASP A 126 -8.46 18.43 -2.75
C ASP A 126 -8.48 16.89 -2.76
N ALA A 127 -8.72 16.29 -3.93
CA ALA A 127 -8.78 14.83 -4.07
C ALA A 127 -7.46 14.17 -3.67
N GLY A 128 -6.32 14.88 -3.80
CA GLY A 128 -5.02 14.42 -3.33
C GLY A 128 -4.91 14.36 -1.80
N LEU A 129 -5.35 15.40 -1.09
CA LEU A 129 -5.34 15.44 0.37
C LEU A 129 -6.37 14.48 0.99
N GLU A 130 -7.53 14.29 0.37
CA GLU A 130 -8.50 13.27 0.81
C GLU A 130 -7.91 11.86 0.71
N LEU A 131 -7.18 11.55 -0.38
CA LEU A 131 -6.46 10.29 -0.55
C LEU A 131 -5.41 10.07 0.54
N GLU A 132 -4.64 11.10 0.88
CA GLU A 132 -3.63 11.03 1.95
C GLU A 132 -4.28 10.87 3.34
N ARG A 133 -5.36 11.60 3.63
CA ARG A 133 -6.09 11.49 4.90
C ARG A 133 -6.78 10.14 5.06
N GLU A 134 -7.39 9.61 4.00
CA GLU A 134 -7.96 8.26 4.03
C GLU A 134 -6.86 7.20 4.19
N LEU A 135 -5.72 7.36 3.52
CA LEU A 135 -4.57 6.47 3.72
C LEU A 135 -4.13 6.43 5.19
N GLU A 136 -4.04 7.58 5.86
CA GLU A 136 -3.72 7.63 7.29
C GLU A 136 -4.79 6.95 8.17
N GLN A 137 -6.07 7.15 7.85
CA GLN A 137 -7.17 6.51 8.58
C GLN A 137 -7.22 4.99 8.36
N GLU A 138 -6.90 4.52 7.15
CA GLU A 138 -6.78 3.10 6.80
C GLU A 138 -5.63 2.46 7.57
N LEU A 139 -4.44 3.08 7.56
CA LEU A 139 -3.29 2.62 8.32
C LEU A 139 -3.60 2.53 9.82
N ALA A 140 -4.33 3.51 10.37
CA ALA A 140 -4.77 3.48 11.76
C ALA A 140 -5.76 2.34 12.05
N ARG A 141 -6.67 2.03 11.12
CA ARG A 141 -7.64 0.90 11.27
C ARG A 141 -6.98 -0.46 11.11
N ILE A 142 -6.01 -0.59 10.21
CA ILE A 142 -5.16 -1.78 10.05
C ILE A 142 -4.42 -2.06 11.36
N ALA A 143 -3.85 -1.02 11.99
CA ALA A 143 -3.20 -1.14 13.29
C ALA A 143 -4.16 -1.57 14.43
N LEU A 144 -5.46 -1.30 14.29
CA LEU A 144 -6.51 -1.62 15.27
C LEU A 144 -7.24 -2.94 15.01
N GLY A 145 -6.90 -3.69 13.95
CA GLY A 145 -7.52 -4.99 13.64
C GLY A 145 -9.02 -4.94 13.29
N LYS A 146 -9.54 -3.79 12.86
CA LYS A 146 -10.95 -3.63 12.45
C LYS A 146 -11.20 -4.17 11.04
N SER A 147 -12.48 -4.36 10.68
CA SER A 147 -12.91 -4.80 9.35
C SER A 147 -12.24 -3.97 8.26
N ARG A 148 -11.46 -4.63 7.40
CA ARG A 148 -10.80 -3.97 6.27
C ARG A 148 -11.82 -3.67 5.19
N PHE A 149 -11.60 -2.60 4.45
CA PHE A 149 -12.43 -2.25 3.31
C PHE A 149 -11.56 -1.79 2.15
N ALA A 150 -12.07 -1.96 0.94
CA ALA A 150 -11.50 -1.39 -0.27
C ALA A 150 -12.25 -0.11 -0.58
N THR A 151 -11.51 0.96 -0.86
CA THR A 151 -12.08 2.23 -1.29
C THR A 151 -11.94 2.34 -2.81
N CYS A 152 -13.08 2.44 -3.50
CA CYS A 152 -13.17 2.66 -4.93
C CYS A 152 -13.57 4.11 -5.21
N ILE A 153 -12.74 4.83 -5.95
CA ILE A 153 -13.01 6.19 -6.43
C ILE A 153 -13.33 6.10 -7.91
N ILE A 154 -14.60 6.34 -8.27
CA ILE A 154 -15.13 6.19 -9.63
C ILE A 154 -15.36 7.58 -10.23
N TYR A 155 -14.69 7.85 -11.35
CA TYR A 155 -14.85 9.10 -12.09
C TYR A 155 -15.84 8.94 -13.25
N LYS A 156 -16.59 10.01 -13.55
CA LYS A 156 -17.50 10.08 -14.72
C LYS A 156 -16.80 9.76 -16.04
N SER A 157 -15.49 10.00 -16.11
CA SER A 157 -14.65 9.70 -17.28
C SER A 157 -14.41 8.21 -17.55
N GLY A 158 -14.89 7.30 -16.69
CA GLY A 158 -14.61 5.86 -16.80
C GLY A 158 -13.31 5.44 -16.12
N LYS A 159 -12.59 6.36 -15.47
CA LYS A 159 -11.43 6.02 -14.64
C LYS A 159 -11.89 5.58 -13.26
N VAL A 160 -11.29 4.51 -12.74
CA VAL A 160 -11.53 4.01 -11.38
C VAL A 160 -10.20 3.79 -10.68
N ALA A 161 -10.12 4.20 -9.42
CA ALA A 161 -9.03 3.89 -8.53
C ALA A 161 -9.53 2.99 -7.39
N ILE A 162 -8.85 1.86 -7.15
CA ILE A 162 -9.13 0.92 -6.07
C ILE A 162 -7.95 0.95 -5.09
N LEU A 163 -8.25 1.15 -3.81
CA LEU A 163 -7.32 1.40 -2.70
C LEU A 163 -7.65 0.49 -1.51
N GLY A 164 -6.74 0.42 -0.52
CA GLY A 164 -6.94 -0.33 0.73
C GLY A 164 -6.72 -1.85 0.65
N CYS A 165 -6.50 -2.38 -0.56
CA CYS A 165 -6.23 -3.80 -0.80
C CYS A 165 -4.75 -4.14 -0.55
N SER A 166 -4.46 -5.30 0.03
CA SER A 166 -3.11 -5.82 0.29
C SER A 166 -2.67 -6.90 -0.70
N ASN A 167 -3.61 -7.54 -1.38
CA ASN A 167 -3.36 -8.63 -2.31
C ASN A 167 -4.22 -8.50 -3.58
N ARG A 168 -3.96 -9.35 -4.57
CA ARG A 168 -4.62 -9.30 -5.87
C ARG A 168 -6.07 -9.81 -5.80
N GLU A 169 -6.35 -10.73 -4.90
CA GLU A 169 -7.65 -11.33 -4.67
C GLU A 169 -8.65 -10.31 -4.14
N GLU A 170 -8.23 -9.46 -3.19
CA GLU A 170 -9.01 -8.33 -2.67
C GLU A 170 -9.34 -7.32 -3.77
N ILE A 171 -8.37 -7.00 -4.64
CA ILE A 171 -8.60 -6.11 -5.79
C ILE A 171 -9.64 -6.72 -6.73
N LYS A 172 -9.51 -8.01 -7.04
CA LYS A 172 -10.43 -8.71 -7.92
C LYS A 172 -11.84 -8.73 -7.32
N PHE A 173 -11.96 -9.02 -6.03
CA PHE A 173 -13.24 -8.99 -5.31
C PHE A 173 -13.88 -7.59 -5.37
N ALA A 174 -13.13 -6.54 -5.06
CA ALA A 174 -13.62 -5.16 -5.11
C ALA A 174 -14.06 -4.77 -6.54
N TYR A 175 -13.28 -5.17 -7.54
CA TYR A 175 -13.64 -4.96 -8.94
C TYR A 175 -14.92 -5.72 -9.34
N ASP A 176 -15.06 -6.98 -8.96
CA ASP A 176 -16.24 -7.80 -9.29
C ASP A 176 -17.51 -7.25 -8.62
N VAL A 177 -17.40 -6.70 -7.41
CA VAL A 177 -18.49 -5.99 -6.73
C VAL A 177 -18.85 -4.71 -7.49
N LEU A 178 -17.85 -3.90 -7.86
CA LEU A 178 -18.06 -2.67 -8.62
C LEU A 178 -18.71 -2.95 -9.97
N ALA A 179 -18.24 -3.97 -10.69
CA ALA A 179 -18.74 -4.36 -12.01
C ALA A 179 -20.21 -4.82 -11.99
N LYS A 180 -20.74 -5.26 -10.82
CA LYS A 180 -22.17 -5.58 -10.66
C LYS A 180 -23.04 -4.34 -10.41
N LEU A 181 -22.44 -3.23 -9.99
CA LEU A 181 -23.15 -1.99 -9.67
C LEU A 181 -23.18 -1.01 -10.85
N LEU A 182 -22.20 -1.11 -11.75
CA LEU A 182 -22.12 -0.40 -13.03
C LEU A 182 -23.06 -1.03 -14.06
#